data_AF-A0A315U5W4-F1
#
_entry.id   AF-A0A315U5W4-F1
#
_cell.length_a   1.000
_cell.length_b   1.000
_cell.length_c   1.000
_cell.angle_alpha   90.00
_cell.angle_beta   90.00
_cell.angle_gamma   90.00
#
_symmetry.space_group_name_H-M   'P 1'
#
loop_
_entity.id
_entity.type
_entity.pdbx_description
1 polymer ?
#
loop_
_entity_poly.entity_id
_entity_poly.type
_entity_poly.pdbx_seq_one_letter_code
_entity_poly.pdbx_strand_id
1 'polypeptide(L)'
;MMYGWNDGWGIWGWVLMALMMLIFWGGVVTVVILLVRGRGPELPGPSGPYGAPHDEAERILNERFARGEIDETEFAARRAALRRK
;
A
#
# COMPACT_ATOMS: atom_id res chain seq x y z
N MET A 1 42.15 -36.76 -1.10
CA MET A 1 41.55 -36.03 -2.24
C MET A 1 40.20 -36.66 -2.53
N MET A 2 39.11 -36.01 -2.11
CA MET A 2 37.75 -36.37 -2.54
C MET A 2 36.98 -35.06 -2.68
N TYR A 3 37.26 -34.36 -3.78
CA TYR A 3 36.44 -33.26 -4.25
C TYR A 3 35.34 -33.85 -5.14
N GLY A 4 34.10 -33.40 -4.95
CA GLY A 4 33.03 -33.59 -5.94
C GLY A 4 31.93 -34.56 -5.53
N TRP A 5 31.17 -34.22 -4.48
CA TRP A 5 29.84 -34.81 -4.27
C TRP A 5 28.85 -33.79 -3.68
N ASN A 6 28.97 -32.51 -4.07
CA ASN A 6 28.02 -31.47 -3.67
C ASN A 6 27.57 -30.54 -4.81
N ASP A 7 27.89 -30.86 -6.07
CA ASP A 7 27.47 -30.11 -7.27
C ASP A 7 26.10 -30.58 -7.82
N GLY A 8 25.28 -31.24 -6.99
CA GLY A 8 24.00 -31.84 -7.43
C GLY A 8 22.92 -30.83 -7.81
N TRP A 9 23.15 -29.55 -7.57
CA TRP A 9 22.20 -28.46 -7.79
C TRP A 9 22.94 -27.28 -8.39
N GLY A 10 23.45 -27.43 -9.63
CA GLY A 10 24.16 -26.39 -10.37
C GLY A 10 23.34 -25.10 -10.56
N ILE A 11 23.50 -24.41 -11.69
CA ILE A 11 22.82 -23.11 -11.94
C ILE A 11 21.30 -23.17 -11.63
N TRP A 12 20.65 -24.31 -11.92
CA TRP A 12 19.24 -24.56 -11.61
C TRP A 12 18.88 -24.51 -10.12
N GLY A 13 19.74 -25.02 -9.24
CA GLY A 13 19.52 -24.94 -7.80
C GLY A 13 19.64 -23.51 -7.29
N TRP A 14 20.64 -22.79 -7.79
CA TRP A 14 20.84 -21.39 -7.44
C TRP A 14 19.67 -20.52 -7.91
N VAL A 15 19.16 -20.75 -9.12
CA VAL A 15 17.96 -20.09 -9.65
C VAL A 15 16.73 -20.39 -8.81
N LEU A 16 16.50 -21.66 -8.45
CA LEU A 16 15.34 -22.03 -7.62
C LEU A 16 15.40 -21.41 -6.22
N MET A 17 16.60 -21.36 -5.63
CA MET A 17 16.84 -20.75 -4.31
C MET A 17 16.59 -19.25 -4.36
N ALA A 18 17.10 -18.56 -5.39
CA ALA A 18 16.86 -17.14 -5.63
C ALA A 18 15.38 -16.84 -5.89
N LEU A 19 14.69 -17.68 -6.66
CA LEU A 19 13.27 -17.52 -6.95
C LEU A 19 12.42 -17.66 -5.67
N MET A 20 12.67 -18.69 -4.86
CA MET A 20 12.00 -18.88 -3.57
C MET A 20 12.25 -17.71 -2.62
N MET A 21 13.49 -17.21 -2.58
CA MET A 21 13.85 -16.02 -1.81
C MET A 21 13.07 -14.79 -2.29
N LEU A 22 12.95 -14.59 -3.61
CA LEU A 22 12.21 -13.48 -4.20
C LEU A 22 10.72 -13.54 -3.90
N ILE A 23 10.11 -14.73 -3.99
CA ILE A 23 8.71 -14.96 -3.64
C ILE A 23 8.48 -14.68 -2.15
N PHE A 24 9.38 -15.17 -1.29
CA PHE A 24 9.31 -14.91 0.14
C PHE A 24 9.37 -13.41 0.44
N TRP A 25 10.34 -12.69 -0.11
CA TRP A 25 10.44 -11.24 0.04
C TRP A 25 9.26 -10.49 -0.58
N GLY A 26 8.79 -10.90 -1.76
CA GLY A 26 7.61 -10.33 -2.39
C GLY A 26 6.35 -10.51 -1.55
N GLY A 27 6.17 -11.68 -0.93
CA GLY A 27 5.10 -11.95 0.02
C GLY A 27 5.22 -11.11 1.29
N VAL A 28 6.41 -11.04 1.88
CA VAL A 28 6.69 -10.21 3.07
C VAL A 28 6.40 -8.74 2.78
N VAL A 29 6.90 -8.21 1.66
CA VAL A 29 6.64 -6.82 1.23
C VAL A 29 5.15 -6.60 1.01
N THR A 30 4.45 -7.54 0.36
CA THR A 30 3.00 -7.47 0.16
C THR A 30 2.25 -7.40 1.50
N VAL A 31 2.61 -8.26 2.46
CA VAL A 31 2.02 -8.29 3.80
C VAL A 31 2.32 -6.99 4.55
N VAL A 32 3.54 -6.49 4.49
CA VAL A 32 3.94 -5.19 5.08
C VAL A 32 3.13 -4.05 4.45
N ILE A 33 3.01 -4.00 3.12
CA ILE A 33 2.22 -3.01 2.41
C ILE A 33 0.75 -3.10 2.83
N LEU A 34 0.17 -4.30 2.93
CA LEU A 34 -1.22 -4.48 3.37
C LEU A 34 -1.42 -4.07 4.84
N LEU A 35 -0.46 -4.33 5.72
CA LEU A 35 -0.48 -3.90 7.12
C LEU A 35 -0.36 -2.39 7.26
N VAL A 36 0.52 -1.76 6.48
CA VAL A 36 0.70 -0.30 6.46
C VAL A 36 -0.50 0.36 5.79
N ARG A 37 -1.02 -0.21 4.70
CA ARG A 37 -2.21 0.28 3.97
C ARG A 37 -3.51 0.05 4.75
N GLY A 38 -3.56 -0.97 5.62
CA GLY A 38 -4.66 -1.20 6.55
C GLY A 38 -4.61 -0.32 7.80
N ARG A 39 -3.50 0.41 8.04
CA ARG A 39 -3.35 1.37 9.15
C ARG A 39 -3.13 2.82 8.69
N GLY A 40 -2.89 3.06 7.40
CA GLY A 40 -2.93 4.38 6.80
C GLY A 40 -4.38 4.75 6.48
N PRO A 41 -4.76 6.04 6.63
CA PRO A 41 -6.06 6.50 6.14
C PRO A 41 -6.14 6.16 4.65
N GLU A 42 -7.33 5.77 4.20
CA GLU A 42 -7.63 5.50 2.80
C GLU A 42 -7.00 6.58 1.91
N LEU A 43 -5.86 6.27 1.31
CA LEU A 43 -5.39 6.95 0.11
C LEU A 43 -5.78 6.02 -1.04
N PRO A 44 -6.91 6.27 -1.72
CA PRO A 44 -7.13 5.68 -3.03
C PRO A 44 -5.99 6.14 -3.93
N GLY A 45 -5.24 5.15 -4.41
CA GLY A 45 -4.25 5.33 -5.46
C GLY A 45 -4.89 5.85 -6.76
N PRO A 46 -4.05 6.20 -7.75
CA PRO A 46 -4.41 7.10 -8.83
C PRO A 46 -5.54 6.57 -9.73
N SER A 47 -6.53 7.44 -9.98
CA SER A 47 -7.28 7.54 -11.25
C SER A 47 -7.92 6.26 -11.80
N GLY A 48 -9.14 5.97 -11.34
CA GLY A 48 -10.20 5.47 -12.22
C GLY A 48 -11.17 6.62 -12.54
N PRO A 49 -11.73 6.77 -13.75
CA PRO A 49 -12.56 7.93 -14.14
C PRO A 49 -13.90 8.07 -13.39
N TYR A 50 -14.16 7.23 -12.40
CA TYR A 50 -15.42 7.10 -11.67
C TYR A 50 -15.16 6.94 -10.17
N GLY A 51 -14.39 7.84 -9.57
CA GLY A 51 -14.41 8.02 -8.11
C GLY A 51 -15.79 8.54 -7.73
N ALA A 52 -16.44 7.92 -6.74
CA ALA A 52 -17.75 8.38 -6.28
C ALA A 52 -17.66 9.87 -5.88
N PRO A 53 -18.71 10.70 -6.11
CA PRO A 53 -18.70 12.12 -5.75
C PRO A 53 -18.33 12.41 -4.28
N HIS A 54 -18.49 11.42 -3.42
CA HIS A 54 -18.12 11.44 -2.01
C HIS A 54 -16.60 11.47 -1.80
N ASP A 55 -15.85 10.65 -2.53
CA ASP A 55 -14.38 10.55 -2.41
C ASP A 55 -13.71 11.85 -2.87
N GLU A 56 -14.27 12.50 -3.89
CA GLU A 56 -13.76 13.77 -4.37
C GLU A 56 -14.01 14.90 -3.36
N ALA A 57 -15.20 14.94 -2.73
CA ALA A 57 -15.52 15.92 -1.70
C ALA A 57 -14.65 15.75 -0.45
N GLU A 58 -14.38 14.52 -0.01
CA GLU A 58 -13.47 14.25 1.10
C GLU A 58 -12.01 14.61 0.76
N ARG A 59 -11.56 14.33 -0.47
CA ARG A 59 -10.21 14.70 -0.92
C ARG A 59 -9.99 16.22 -0.90
N ILE A 60 -10.94 17.00 -1.40
CA ILE A 60 -10.88 18.47 -1.38
C ILE A 60 -10.86 19.00 0.06
N LEU A 61 -11.63 18.39 0.96
CA LEU A 61 -11.66 18.77 2.37
C LEU A 61 -10.30 18.52 3.06
N ASN A 62 -9.69 17.35 2.82
CA ASN A 62 -8.36 17.00 3.34
C ASN A 62 -7.27 17.94 2.82
N GLU A 63 -7.33 18.29 1.53
CA GLU A 63 -6.34 19.20 0.93
C GLU A 63 -6.41 20.60 1.55
N ARG A 64 -7.62 21.13 1.81
CA ARG A 64 -7.80 22.43 2.46
C ARG A 64 -7.36 22.43 3.92
N PHE A 65 -7.59 21.33 4.64
CA PHE A 65 -7.06 21.16 6.00
C PHE A 65 -5.53 21.11 6.01
N ALA A 66 -4.91 20.38 5.08
CA ALA A 66 -3.46 20.30 4.95
C ALA A 66 -2.82 21.66 4.56
N ARG A 67 -3.55 22.50 3.82
CA ARG A 67 -3.15 23.88 3.51
C ARG A 67 -3.38 24.85 4.66
N GLY A 68 -4.06 24.43 5.74
CA GLY A 68 -4.44 25.28 6.86
C GLY A 68 -5.53 26.30 6.53
N GLU A 69 -6.26 26.11 5.43
CA GLU A 69 -7.38 26.97 5.02
C GLU A 69 -8.63 26.72 5.89
N ILE A 70 -8.69 25.58 6.59
CA ILE A 70 -9.81 25.13 7.40
C ILE A 70 -9.28 24.62 8.74
N ASP A 71 -9.95 25.01 9.82
CA ASP A 71 -9.62 24.57 11.19
C ASP A 71 -10.12 23.14 11.47
N GLU A 72 -9.55 22.48 12.48
CA GLU A 72 -9.90 21.11 12.88
C GLU A 72 -11.40 20.95 13.21
N THR A 73 -11.98 21.95 13.88
CA THR A 73 -13.39 21.96 14.25
C THR A 73 -14.31 21.94 13.02
N GLU A 74 -13.94 22.71 12.00
CA GLU A 74 -14.67 22.82 10.74
C GLU A 74 -14.46 21.59 9.85
N PHE A 75 -13.24 21.03 9.85
CA PHE A 75 -12.92 19.76 9.18
C PHE A 75 -13.80 18.62 9.70
N ALA A 76 -13.89 18.47 11.02
CA ALA A 76 -14.69 17.42 11.65
C ALA A 76 -16.19 17.56 11.33
N ALA A 77 -16.73 18.79 11.36
CA ALA A 77 -18.13 19.05 11.05
C ALA A 77 -18.47 18.71 9.59
N ARG A 78 -17.63 19.13 8.64
CA ARG A 78 -17.83 18.87 7.20
C ARG A 78 -17.67 17.39 6.85
N ARG A 79 -16.70 16.69 7.46
CA ARG A 79 -16.52 15.24 7.29
C ARG A 79 -17.72 14.44 7.81
N ALA A 80 -18.27 14.83 8.96
CA ALA A 80 -19.47 14.19 9.52
C ALA A 80 -20.74 14.47 8.69
N ALA A 81 -20.79 15.59 7.96
CA ALA A 81 -21.88 15.90 7.05
C ALA A 81 -21.79 15.05 5.76
N LEU A 82 -20.58 14.85 5.22
CA LEU A 82 -20.36 14.00 4.05
C LEU A 82 -20.77 12.55 4.35
N ARG A 83 -20.30 11.97 5.46
CA ARG A 83 -20.58 10.58 5.87
C ARG A 83 -22.04 10.26 6.22
N ARG A 84 -22.90 11.27 6.35
CA ARG A 84 -24.34 11.11 6.65
C ARG A 84 -25.25 11.06 5.41
N LYS A 85 -24.70 11.25 4.21
CA LYS A 85 -25.40 11.03 2.94
C LYS A 85 -25.24 9.59 2.47
#